data_AF-A0A4U0WGS9-F1
#
_entry.id   AF-A0A4U0WGS9-F1
#
_cell.length_a   1.000
_cell.length_b   1.000
_cell.length_c   1.000
_cell.angle_alpha   90.00
_cell.angle_beta   90.00
_cell.angle_gamma   90.00
#
_symmetry.space_group_name_H-M   'P 1'
#
loop_
_entity.id
_entity.type
_entity.pdbx_description
1 polymer ?
#
loop_
_entity_poly.entity_id
_entity_poly.type
_entity_poly.pdbx_seq_one_letter_code
_entity_poly.pdbx_strand_id
1 'polypeptide(L)'
;MGAPSSSSSSSSAVTHAPAITTLSRPRPTDDDNGIMRYARAALIPLLLSVLLLLAARQIAQPPTSLRPKIFVIGLSKTGTSSIGDALALLRYKRLGWKDIRSRHLVHTWANGDFRALINQTRYFDAFEDLPWPFMYRHMAEMYPDAKFVLSLRRDERTWLESMRRHVGRGSWQAYGYFYGATEVEGHEEVVVESYRNHTESVRAYFRDQPHRYAELVIDDGDKNWEVLCRMAECDGDRVPSIPFPKSNTAAHWQQGTVVSNLHVLWSWFVTRVEERSAESYYRGGWAAVNKVLDVCWSLVSLIEQACSELYYKAMLATAEPLTFKSM
;
A
#
# COMPACT_ATOMS: atom_id res chain seq x y z
N MET A 1 30.14 114.46 -17.21
CA MET A 1 30.90 114.46 -18.49
C MET A 1 31.07 113.02 -18.92
N GLY A 2 31.09 112.71 -20.22
CA GLY A 2 31.29 111.34 -20.73
C GLY A 2 30.01 110.55 -21.03
N ALA A 3 29.55 110.65 -22.27
CA ALA A 3 28.60 109.78 -22.99
C ALA A 3 29.20 109.57 -24.42
N PRO A 4 28.66 108.75 -25.35
CA PRO A 4 27.46 107.90 -25.38
C PRO A 4 27.83 106.42 -25.11
N SER A 5 27.52 105.31 -25.83
CA SER A 5 26.81 104.97 -27.09
C SER A 5 26.63 103.43 -27.17
N SER A 6 25.71 102.82 -27.93
CA SER A 6 24.50 103.28 -28.65
C SER A 6 23.63 102.06 -29.07
N SER A 7 22.49 102.33 -29.71
CA SER A 7 21.51 101.43 -30.35
C SER A 7 22.10 100.32 -31.29
N SER A 8 21.37 99.29 -31.75
CA SER A 8 19.97 99.30 -32.24
C SER A 8 19.30 97.91 -32.49
N SER A 9 17.97 97.97 -32.68
CA SER A 9 17.12 97.16 -33.60
C SER A 9 17.14 95.61 -33.63
N SER A 10 16.06 95.04 -33.08
CA SER A 10 15.12 94.08 -33.72
C SER A 10 15.51 93.28 -34.99
N SER A 11 15.24 91.96 -34.96
CA SER A 11 14.67 91.23 -36.11
C SER A 11 13.82 90.03 -35.63
N SER A 12 12.91 89.54 -36.48
CA SER A 12 11.97 88.46 -36.18
C SER A 12 12.54 87.07 -36.52
N ALA A 13 12.14 86.04 -35.78
CA ALA A 13 12.45 84.64 -36.09
C ALA A 13 11.18 83.78 -36.11
N VAL A 14 11.17 82.74 -36.96
CA VAL A 14 9.99 81.95 -37.34
C VAL A 14 10.10 80.52 -36.82
N THR A 15 8.99 79.99 -36.27
CA THR A 15 8.65 78.59 -35.92
C THR A 15 9.76 77.60 -35.54
N HIS A 16 9.53 76.87 -34.44
CA HIS A 16 9.45 75.39 -34.51
C HIS A 16 8.50 74.87 -33.42
N ALA A 17 7.76 73.81 -33.72
CA ALA A 17 6.90 73.13 -32.75
C ALA A 17 7.73 72.23 -31.81
N PRO A 18 7.37 72.09 -30.53
CA PRO A 18 8.06 71.17 -29.63
C PRO A 18 7.84 69.72 -30.08
N ALA A 19 8.92 68.95 -30.21
CA ALA A 19 8.83 67.54 -30.55
C ALA A 19 8.12 66.77 -29.42
N ILE A 20 7.16 65.91 -29.79
CA ILE A 20 6.54 64.98 -28.85
C ILE A 20 7.60 63.92 -28.49
N THR A 21 8.27 64.11 -27.34
CA THR A 21 9.13 63.09 -26.77
C THR A 21 8.28 61.89 -26.39
N THR A 22 8.30 60.85 -27.23
CA THR A 22 7.68 59.57 -26.93
C THR A 22 8.35 59.00 -25.67
N LEU A 23 7.60 58.91 -24.58
CA LEU A 23 8.06 58.20 -23.39
C LEU A 23 8.29 56.73 -23.77
N SER A 24 9.55 56.37 -23.95
CA SER A 24 9.97 54.96 -24.03
C SER A 24 9.42 54.24 -22.81
N ARG A 25 8.53 53.27 -23.01
CA ARG A 25 8.15 52.35 -21.93
C ARG A 25 9.44 51.81 -21.30
N PRO A 26 9.56 51.74 -19.97
CA PRO A 26 10.68 51.05 -19.36
C PRO A 26 10.72 49.63 -19.94
N ARG A 27 11.91 49.17 -20.34
CA ARG A 27 12.08 47.74 -20.64
C ARG A 27 11.75 46.97 -19.35
N PRO A 28 11.13 45.78 -19.43
CA PRO A 28 11.04 44.90 -18.27
C PRO A 28 12.45 44.70 -17.72
N THR A 29 12.63 44.88 -16.42
CA THR A 29 13.90 44.62 -15.76
C THR A 29 14.16 43.11 -15.77
N ASP A 30 15.43 42.69 -15.58
CA ASP A 30 15.72 41.25 -15.53
C ASP A 30 15.02 40.53 -14.37
N ASP A 31 14.55 41.26 -13.36
CA ASP A 31 13.68 40.73 -12.30
C ASP A 31 12.31 40.26 -12.81
N ASP A 32 11.66 40.97 -13.75
CA ASP A 32 10.40 40.51 -14.35
C ASP A 32 10.60 39.18 -15.10
N ASN A 33 11.70 39.08 -15.86
CA ASN A 33 12.10 37.83 -16.51
C ASN A 33 12.47 36.74 -15.48
N GLY A 34 13.11 37.12 -14.38
CA GLY A 34 13.47 36.26 -13.27
C GLY A 34 12.24 35.65 -12.59
N ILE A 35 11.33 36.49 -12.09
CA ILE A 35 10.09 36.08 -11.44
C ILE A 35 9.23 35.23 -12.38
N MET A 36 9.08 35.65 -13.65
CA MET A 36 8.37 34.87 -14.68
C MET A 36 9.03 33.50 -14.92
N ARG A 37 10.37 33.40 -14.88
CA ARG A 37 11.13 32.15 -15.04
C ARG A 37 10.97 31.24 -13.82
N TYR A 38 11.04 31.76 -12.60
CA TYR A 38 10.80 30.97 -11.37
C TYR A 38 9.34 30.52 -11.26
N ALA A 39 8.38 31.38 -11.60
CA ALA A 39 6.96 31.04 -11.67
C ALA A 39 6.71 29.91 -12.67
N ARG A 40 7.30 29.96 -13.89
CA ARG A 40 7.22 28.86 -14.87
C ARG A 40 7.91 27.58 -14.38
N ALA A 41 9.07 27.70 -13.75
CA ALA A 41 9.82 26.57 -13.19
C ALA A 41 9.10 25.86 -12.04
N ALA A 42 8.23 26.55 -11.30
CA ALA A 42 7.35 25.95 -10.29
C ALA A 42 5.99 25.49 -10.86
N LEU A 43 5.42 26.23 -11.81
CA LEU A 43 4.10 25.93 -12.39
C LEU A 43 4.12 24.66 -13.25
N ILE A 44 5.17 24.41 -14.02
CA ILE A 44 5.30 23.20 -14.83
C ILE A 44 5.26 21.92 -13.97
N PRO A 45 6.12 21.72 -12.94
CA PRO A 45 6.05 20.54 -12.08
C PRO A 45 4.77 20.50 -11.23
N LEU A 46 4.16 21.64 -10.88
CA LEU A 46 2.85 21.66 -10.22
C LEU A 46 1.75 21.10 -11.14
N LEU A 47 1.67 21.58 -12.38
CA LEU A 47 0.71 21.09 -13.38
C LEU A 47 0.95 19.61 -13.71
N LEU A 48 2.21 19.17 -13.85
CA LEU A 48 2.55 17.77 -14.03
C LEU A 48 2.13 16.92 -12.82
N SER A 49 2.36 17.39 -11.59
CA SER A 49 1.90 16.70 -10.37
C SER A 49 0.37 16.57 -10.32
N VAL A 50 -0.37 17.63 -10.69
CA VAL A 50 -1.84 17.60 -10.76
C VAL A 50 -2.32 16.63 -11.84
N LEU A 51 -1.72 16.65 -13.04
CA LEU A 51 -2.05 15.71 -14.12
C LEU A 51 -1.75 14.26 -13.74
N LEU A 52 -0.63 13.99 -13.06
CA LEU A 52 -0.27 12.67 -12.54
C LEU A 52 -1.25 12.20 -11.45
N LEU A 53 -1.69 13.08 -10.55
CA LEU A 53 -2.70 12.75 -9.54
C LEU A 53 -4.09 12.49 -10.15
N LEU A 54 -4.47 13.22 -11.20
CA LEU A 54 -5.71 12.97 -11.95
C LEU A 54 -5.63 11.64 -12.72
N ALA A 55 -4.51 11.34 -13.37
CA ALA A 55 -4.27 10.06 -14.04
C ALA A 55 -4.27 8.90 -13.03
N ALA A 56 -3.59 9.04 -11.88
CA ALA A 56 -3.61 8.07 -10.80
C ALA A 56 -5.05 7.86 -10.28
N ARG A 57 -5.85 8.91 -10.14
CA ARG A 57 -7.27 8.82 -9.74
C ARG A 57 -8.14 8.12 -10.77
N GLN A 58 -7.87 8.27 -12.06
CA GLN A 58 -8.59 7.55 -13.11
C GLN A 58 -8.21 6.06 -13.16
N ILE A 59 -6.95 5.72 -12.85
CA ILE A 59 -6.46 4.33 -12.80
C ILE A 59 -6.93 3.64 -11.50
N ALA A 60 -6.84 4.32 -10.36
CA ALA A 60 -7.23 3.83 -9.03
C ALA A 60 -8.75 3.83 -8.79
N GLN A 61 -9.55 3.53 -9.82
CA GLN A 61 -10.97 3.21 -9.61
C GLN A 61 -11.14 1.74 -9.23
N PRO A 62 -12.17 1.38 -8.46
CA PRO A 62 -12.58 -0.01 -8.30
C PRO A 62 -12.78 -0.66 -9.67
N PRO A 63 -12.19 -1.85 -9.94
CA PRO A 63 -12.39 -2.53 -11.21
C PRO A 63 -13.86 -2.98 -11.36
N THR A 64 -14.36 -2.97 -12.59
CA THR A 64 -15.77 -3.26 -12.90
C THR A 64 -16.18 -4.72 -12.68
N SER A 65 -15.20 -5.63 -12.64
CA SER A 65 -15.37 -7.03 -12.25
C SER A 65 -14.23 -7.45 -11.32
N LEU A 66 -14.60 -8.16 -10.26
CA LEU A 66 -13.73 -8.86 -9.32
C LEU A 66 -14.16 -10.33 -9.31
N ARG A 67 -13.24 -11.25 -8.97
CA ARG A 67 -13.58 -12.66 -8.73
C ARG A 67 -14.23 -12.79 -7.34
N PRO A 68 -14.95 -13.89 -7.05
CA PRO A 68 -15.44 -14.20 -5.70
C PRO A 68 -14.28 -14.18 -4.70
N LYS A 69 -14.46 -13.49 -3.57
CA LYS A 69 -13.32 -13.10 -2.73
C LYS A 69 -12.71 -14.29 -1.99
N ILE A 70 -11.39 -14.28 -1.81
CA ILE A 70 -10.66 -15.33 -1.08
C ILE A 70 -9.88 -14.71 0.07
N PHE A 71 -10.21 -15.11 1.29
CA PHE A 71 -9.52 -14.68 2.50
C PHE A 71 -8.68 -15.85 3.04
N VAL A 72 -7.35 -15.69 3.03
CA VAL A 72 -6.41 -16.59 3.69
C VAL A 72 -6.32 -16.17 5.17
N ILE A 73 -6.98 -16.94 6.03
CA ILE A 73 -7.28 -16.59 7.42
C ILE A 73 -6.49 -17.40 8.44
N GLY A 74 -5.38 -18.05 8.03
CA GLY A 74 -4.38 -18.52 8.97
C GLY A 74 -3.48 -17.39 9.47
N LEU A 75 -2.99 -17.52 10.70
CA LEU A 75 -2.10 -16.53 11.33
C LEU A 75 -0.77 -16.39 10.56
N SER A 76 0.02 -15.36 10.87
CA SER A 76 1.32 -15.15 10.24
C SER A 76 2.20 -16.41 10.36
N LYS A 77 3.09 -16.60 9.39
CA LYS A 77 3.99 -17.76 9.25
C LYS A 77 3.30 -19.13 9.06
N THR A 78 1.99 -19.18 8.81
CA THR A 78 1.27 -20.38 8.34
C THR A 78 1.35 -20.63 6.82
N GLY A 79 2.00 -19.74 6.05
CA GLY A 79 2.12 -19.87 4.59
C GLY A 79 1.35 -18.83 3.77
N THR A 80 0.67 -17.89 4.45
CA THR A 80 -0.03 -16.71 3.89
C THR A 80 0.56 -16.19 2.57
N SER A 81 1.85 -15.80 2.58
CA SER A 81 2.53 -15.25 1.40
C SER A 81 2.55 -16.20 0.20
N SER A 82 2.84 -17.49 0.41
CA SER A 82 2.87 -18.51 -0.65
C SER A 82 1.49 -18.76 -1.26
N ILE A 83 0.43 -18.74 -0.43
CA ILE A 83 -0.95 -18.93 -0.90
C ILE A 83 -1.41 -17.69 -1.68
N GLY A 84 -1.00 -16.49 -1.25
CA GLY A 84 -1.19 -15.26 -2.01
C GLY A 84 -0.48 -15.25 -3.37
N ASP A 85 0.73 -15.79 -3.46
CA ASP A 85 1.43 -15.98 -4.74
C ASP A 85 0.70 -17.00 -5.63
N ALA A 86 0.20 -18.10 -5.06
CA ALA A 86 -0.58 -19.11 -5.77
C ALA A 86 -1.90 -18.54 -6.32
N LEU A 87 -2.59 -17.69 -5.55
CA LEU A 87 -3.77 -16.96 -5.98
C LEU A 87 -3.45 -15.95 -7.10
N ALA A 88 -2.31 -15.24 -7.01
CA ALA A 88 -1.87 -14.33 -8.07
C ALA A 88 -1.55 -15.07 -9.39
N LEU A 89 -0.97 -16.27 -9.32
CA LEU A 89 -0.79 -17.16 -10.48
C LEU A 89 -2.14 -17.61 -11.07
N LEU A 90 -3.13 -17.91 -10.23
CA LEU A 90 -4.53 -18.13 -10.62
C LEU A 90 -5.27 -16.83 -11.01
N ARG A 91 -4.53 -15.75 -11.33
CA ARG A 91 -5.03 -14.46 -11.81
C ARG A 91 -5.98 -13.73 -10.85
N TYR A 92 -5.98 -14.07 -9.55
CA TYR A 92 -6.66 -13.26 -8.54
C TYR A 92 -5.87 -11.98 -8.28
N LYS A 93 -6.54 -10.83 -8.24
CA LYS A 93 -5.95 -9.55 -7.86
C LYS A 93 -5.71 -9.53 -6.35
N ARG A 94 -4.54 -10.02 -5.95
CA ARG A 94 -4.06 -10.15 -4.57
C ARG A 94 -3.64 -8.81 -3.96
N LEU A 95 -4.06 -8.55 -2.72
CA LEU A 95 -3.67 -7.37 -1.95
C LEU A 95 -2.22 -7.42 -1.46
N GLY A 96 -1.82 -8.56 -0.86
CA GLY A 96 -0.48 -8.79 -0.29
C GLY A 96 -0.09 -7.87 0.88
N TRP A 97 1.00 -8.26 1.56
CA TRP A 97 1.62 -7.43 2.60
C TRP A 97 2.49 -6.32 1.98
N LYS A 98 2.31 -5.09 2.44
CA LYS A 98 3.22 -3.95 2.19
C LYS A 98 3.26 -3.10 3.45
N ASP A 99 4.43 -2.89 4.04
CA ASP A 99 4.58 -2.38 5.41
C ASP A 99 3.65 -1.21 5.74
N ILE A 100 3.77 -0.07 5.04
CA ILE A 100 3.03 1.15 5.37
C ILE A 100 1.51 0.89 5.38
N ARG A 101 0.97 0.25 4.35
CA ARG A 101 -0.47 -0.05 4.26
C ARG A 101 -0.91 -1.12 5.25
N SER A 102 -0.22 -2.25 5.29
CA SER A 102 -0.64 -3.38 6.14
C SER A 102 -0.57 -3.03 7.63
N ARG A 103 0.45 -2.27 8.05
CA ARG A 103 0.53 -1.72 9.41
C ARG A 103 -0.62 -0.75 9.69
N HIS A 104 -0.90 0.19 8.78
CA HIS A 104 -2.07 1.07 8.92
C HIS A 104 -3.38 0.28 9.07
N LEU A 105 -3.62 -0.74 8.24
CA LEU A 105 -4.82 -1.60 8.32
C LEU A 105 -4.91 -2.37 9.65
N VAL A 106 -3.79 -2.81 10.20
CA VAL A 106 -3.72 -3.41 11.54
C VAL A 106 -4.05 -2.39 12.63
N HIS A 107 -3.56 -1.16 12.52
CA HIS A 107 -3.84 -0.12 13.51
C HIS A 107 -5.27 0.43 13.42
N THR A 108 -5.89 0.50 12.24
CA THR A 108 -7.33 0.83 12.14
C THR A 108 -8.16 -0.29 12.77
N TRP A 109 -7.84 -1.56 12.47
CA TRP A 109 -8.49 -2.72 13.09
C TRP A 109 -8.38 -2.73 14.62
N ALA A 110 -7.17 -2.54 15.16
CA ALA A 110 -6.92 -2.58 16.60
C ALA A 110 -7.63 -1.46 17.39
N ASN A 111 -8.11 -0.42 16.71
CA ASN A 111 -8.90 0.68 17.28
C ASN A 111 -10.37 0.65 16.81
N GLY A 112 -10.84 -0.47 16.26
CA GLY A 112 -12.24 -0.68 15.86
C GLY A 112 -12.67 0.00 14.55
N ASP A 113 -11.77 0.64 13.81
CA ASP A 113 -12.07 1.25 12.52
C ASP A 113 -11.84 0.27 11.36
N PHE A 114 -12.92 -0.40 10.94
CA PHE A 114 -12.86 -1.32 9.81
C PHE A 114 -13.03 -0.64 8.44
N ARG A 115 -13.22 0.69 8.37
CA ARG A 115 -13.48 1.41 7.10
C ARG A 115 -12.32 1.29 6.12
N ALA A 116 -11.07 1.35 6.60
CA ALA A 116 -9.88 1.22 5.76
C ALA A 116 -9.76 -0.18 5.13
N LEU A 117 -10.14 -1.23 5.87
CA LEU A 117 -10.17 -2.63 5.42
C LEU A 117 -11.30 -2.87 4.41
N ILE A 118 -12.52 -2.44 4.73
CA ILE A 118 -13.70 -2.53 3.87
C ILE A 118 -13.51 -1.71 2.57
N ASN A 119 -12.67 -0.67 2.59
CA ASN A 119 -12.29 0.01 1.36
C ASN A 119 -11.32 -0.82 0.49
N GLN A 120 -10.42 -1.64 1.06
CA GLN A 120 -9.54 -2.52 0.26
C GLN A 120 -10.33 -3.60 -0.49
N THR A 121 -11.39 -4.15 0.11
CA THR A 121 -12.18 -5.22 -0.53
C THR A 121 -12.89 -4.79 -1.81
N ARG A 122 -12.95 -3.48 -2.09
CA ARG A 122 -13.44 -2.90 -3.35
C ARG A 122 -12.44 -2.95 -4.51
N TYR A 123 -11.16 -3.23 -4.25
CA TYR A 123 -10.10 -3.16 -5.27
C TYR A 123 -9.41 -4.50 -5.55
N PHE A 124 -9.65 -5.52 -4.73
CA PHE A 124 -8.91 -6.79 -4.72
C PHE A 124 -9.83 -8.00 -4.56
N ASP A 125 -9.33 -9.17 -4.98
CA ASP A 125 -10.00 -10.47 -4.87
C ASP A 125 -9.45 -11.29 -3.70
N ALA A 126 -8.13 -11.25 -3.47
CA ALA A 126 -7.43 -12.12 -2.53
C ALA A 126 -6.74 -11.33 -1.39
N PHE A 127 -6.93 -11.82 -0.16
CA PHE A 127 -6.53 -11.17 1.08
C PHE A 127 -5.81 -12.17 1.99
N GLU A 128 -4.76 -11.75 2.69
CA GLU A 128 -3.87 -12.64 3.44
C GLU A 128 -3.12 -11.89 4.55
N ASP A 129 -2.68 -12.63 5.57
CA ASP A 129 -1.92 -12.10 6.72
C ASP A 129 -2.68 -11.04 7.53
N LEU A 130 -2.05 -10.44 8.54
CA LEU A 130 -2.73 -9.56 9.49
C LEU A 130 -3.32 -8.29 8.81
N PRO A 131 -4.53 -7.83 9.20
CA PRO A 131 -5.41 -8.36 10.24
C PRO A 131 -6.49 -9.33 9.73
N TRP A 132 -6.42 -9.80 8.47
CA TRP A 132 -7.51 -10.56 7.82
C TRP A 132 -7.96 -11.84 8.56
N PRO A 133 -7.07 -12.61 9.23
CA PRO A 133 -7.46 -13.70 10.13
C PRO A 133 -8.47 -13.31 11.22
N PHE A 134 -8.57 -12.04 11.61
CA PHE A 134 -9.51 -11.57 12.64
C PHE A 134 -10.72 -10.81 12.04
N MET A 135 -10.79 -10.69 10.71
CA MET A 135 -11.91 -10.08 9.99
C MET A 135 -12.87 -11.09 9.36
N TYR A 136 -12.57 -12.39 9.40
CA TYR A 136 -13.31 -13.43 8.65
C TYR A 136 -14.82 -13.40 8.84
N ARG A 137 -15.34 -13.11 10.05
CA ARG A 137 -16.78 -13.05 10.33
C ARG A 137 -17.45 -11.90 9.57
N HIS A 138 -16.97 -10.68 9.79
CA HIS A 138 -17.40 -9.48 9.05
C HIS A 138 -17.31 -9.66 7.52
N MET A 139 -16.29 -10.36 7.03
CA MET A 139 -16.12 -10.61 5.59
C MET A 139 -17.02 -11.72 5.05
N ALA A 140 -17.31 -12.75 5.83
CA ALA A 140 -18.22 -13.84 5.46
C ALA A 140 -19.69 -13.37 5.43
N GLU A 141 -20.04 -12.42 6.30
CA GLU A 141 -21.33 -11.71 6.35
C GLU A 141 -21.46 -10.69 5.20
N MET A 142 -20.42 -9.89 4.96
CA MET A 142 -20.44 -8.85 3.91
C MET A 142 -20.38 -9.41 2.48
N TYR A 143 -19.75 -10.57 2.28
CA TYR A 143 -19.58 -11.21 0.97
C TYR A 143 -20.02 -12.68 1.06
N PRO A 144 -21.31 -13.02 0.88
CA PRO A 144 -21.81 -14.39 1.01
C PRO A 144 -21.18 -15.40 0.03
N ASP A 145 -20.68 -14.92 -1.12
CA ASP A 145 -19.96 -15.68 -2.14
C ASP A 145 -18.50 -16.02 -1.75
N ALA A 146 -17.90 -15.24 -0.85
CA ALA A 146 -16.49 -15.32 -0.50
C ALA A 146 -16.10 -16.66 0.13
N LYS A 147 -14.86 -17.07 -0.12
CA LYS A 147 -14.23 -18.32 0.30
C LYS A 147 -13.12 -18.06 1.32
N PHE A 148 -12.91 -19.01 2.22
CA PHE A 148 -12.02 -18.89 3.36
C PHE A 148 -11.03 -20.05 3.42
N VAL A 149 -9.74 -19.74 3.44
CA VAL A 149 -8.66 -20.73 3.53
C VAL A 149 -7.96 -20.55 4.88
N LEU A 150 -8.19 -21.48 5.81
CA LEU A 150 -7.41 -21.54 7.05
C LEU A 150 -6.07 -22.20 6.73
N SER A 151 -5.03 -21.38 6.58
CA SER A 151 -3.67 -21.86 6.38
C SER A 151 -3.04 -22.32 7.69
N LEU A 152 -2.39 -23.49 7.65
CA LEU A 152 -1.86 -24.19 8.81
C LEU A 152 -0.43 -24.68 8.56
N ARG A 153 0.26 -25.00 9.65
CA ARG A 153 1.52 -25.77 9.64
C ARG A 153 1.24 -27.20 10.06
N ARG A 154 2.07 -28.15 9.66
CA ARG A 154 1.89 -29.59 10.00
C ARG A 154 1.82 -29.90 11.50
N ASP A 155 2.43 -29.07 12.35
CA ASP A 155 2.42 -29.18 13.82
C ASP A 155 2.66 -27.81 14.47
N GLU A 156 2.11 -27.61 15.68
CA GLU A 156 2.19 -26.33 16.43
C GLU A 156 3.62 -25.88 16.69
N ARG A 157 4.50 -26.80 17.09
CA ARG A 157 5.94 -26.54 17.33
C ARG A 157 6.64 -26.01 16.07
N THR A 158 6.25 -26.52 14.90
CA THR A 158 6.73 -26.09 13.57
C THR A 158 6.14 -24.75 13.11
N TRP A 159 5.01 -24.31 13.70
CA TRP A 159 4.53 -22.94 13.60
C TRP A 159 5.26 -22.01 14.58
N LEU A 160 5.32 -22.35 15.86
CA LEU A 160 5.96 -21.57 16.93
C LEU A 160 7.43 -21.25 16.62
N GLU A 161 8.19 -22.25 16.16
CA GLU A 161 9.59 -22.05 15.76
C GLU A 161 9.72 -21.18 14.48
N SER A 162 8.69 -21.13 13.64
CA SER A 162 8.60 -20.18 12.52
C SER A 162 8.28 -18.76 13.00
N MET A 163 7.48 -18.62 14.07
CA MET A 163 7.15 -17.35 14.73
C MET A 163 8.34 -16.78 15.51
N ARG A 164 9.07 -17.59 16.29
CA ARG A 164 10.29 -17.17 17.01
C ARG A 164 11.28 -16.49 16.06
N ARG A 165 11.60 -17.14 14.93
CA ARG A 165 12.46 -16.61 13.87
C ARG A 165 11.85 -15.48 13.02
N HIS A 166 10.58 -15.14 13.21
CA HIS A 166 9.93 -14.00 12.57
C HIS A 166 9.94 -12.77 13.47
N VAL A 167 9.49 -12.94 14.73
CA VAL A 167 9.38 -11.87 15.73
C VAL A 167 10.76 -11.45 16.25
N GLY A 168 11.70 -12.39 16.41
CA GLY A 168 13.09 -12.12 16.78
C GLY A 168 13.91 -11.32 15.75
N ARG A 169 13.29 -10.83 14.66
CA ARG A 169 13.89 -9.90 13.69
C ARG A 169 13.59 -8.44 14.01
N GLY A 170 12.65 -8.19 14.92
CA GLY A 170 12.16 -6.87 15.30
C GLY A 170 10.79 -6.98 15.94
N SER A 171 10.69 -6.56 17.19
CA SER A 171 9.41 -6.46 17.89
C SER A 171 8.55 -5.36 17.25
N TRP A 172 7.25 -5.63 17.14
CA TRP A 172 6.25 -4.67 16.70
C TRP A 172 5.07 -4.78 17.66
N GLN A 173 4.64 -3.63 18.21
CA GLN A 173 3.67 -3.63 19.31
C GLN A 173 2.34 -4.29 18.95
N ALA A 174 1.93 -4.25 17.68
CA ALA A 174 0.67 -4.84 17.24
C ALA A 174 0.62 -6.37 17.32
N TYR A 175 1.75 -7.08 17.44
CA TYR A 175 1.75 -8.53 17.67
C TYR A 175 0.99 -8.91 18.97
N GLY A 176 1.04 -8.06 20.00
CA GLY A 176 0.32 -8.28 21.25
C GLY A 176 -1.20 -8.40 21.07
N TYR A 177 -1.78 -7.74 20.06
CA TYR A 177 -3.23 -7.82 19.78
C TYR A 177 -3.66 -9.15 19.15
N PHE A 178 -2.73 -9.94 18.61
CA PHE A 178 -3.02 -11.16 17.84
C PHE A 178 -2.43 -12.43 18.46
N TYR A 179 -1.36 -12.29 19.25
CA TYR A 179 -0.59 -13.40 19.82
C TYR A 179 -0.42 -13.32 21.34
N GLY A 180 -1.08 -12.35 22.00
CA GLY A 180 -0.98 -12.07 23.44
C GLY A 180 0.37 -11.50 23.91
N ALA A 181 1.43 -11.62 23.10
CA ALA A 181 2.78 -11.12 23.38
C ALA A 181 3.41 -10.44 22.16
N THR A 182 4.35 -9.52 22.40
CA THR A 182 5.16 -8.87 21.36
C THR A 182 6.44 -9.64 21.00
N GLU A 183 6.74 -10.68 21.78
CA GLU A 183 7.92 -11.56 21.68
C GLU A 183 7.47 -13.01 21.90
N VAL A 184 8.26 -13.98 21.43
CA VAL A 184 7.92 -15.41 21.53
C VAL A 184 8.65 -16.10 22.69
N GLU A 185 9.88 -15.67 22.97
CA GLU A 185 10.70 -16.24 24.03
C GLU A 185 10.13 -15.92 25.42
N GLY A 186 9.98 -16.92 26.27
CA GLY A 186 9.36 -16.79 27.60
C GLY A 186 7.84 -16.56 27.56
N HIS A 187 7.23 -16.60 26.37
CA HIS A 187 5.80 -16.36 26.14
C HIS A 187 5.17 -17.47 25.28
N GLU A 188 5.89 -18.59 25.08
CA GLU A 188 5.55 -19.63 24.11
C GLU A 188 4.11 -20.16 24.25
N GLU A 189 3.65 -20.45 25.46
CA GLU A 189 2.30 -21.01 25.65
C GLU A 189 1.20 -19.99 25.30
N VAL A 190 1.37 -18.71 25.62
CA VAL A 190 0.41 -17.64 25.25
C VAL A 190 0.32 -17.48 23.73
N VAL A 191 1.47 -17.59 23.05
CA VAL A 191 1.55 -17.51 21.58
C VAL A 191 0.93 -18.76 20.92
N VAL A 192 1.13 -19.96 21.48
CA VAL A 192 0.50 -21.20 20.98
C VAL A 192 -1.00 -21.27 21.31
N GLU A 193 -1.42 -20.85 22.51
CA GLU A 193 -2.83 -20.74 22.89
C GLU A 193 -3.57 -19.79 21.94
N SER A 194 -2.97 -18.66 21.58
CA SER A 194 -3.51 -17.74 20.56
C SER A 194 -3.72 -18.42 19.19
N TYR A 195 -2.83 -19.34 18.79
CA TYR A 195 -2.99 -20.14 17.57
C TYR A 195 -4.10 -21.19 17.69
N ARG A 196 -4.18 -21.92 18.82
CA ARG A 196 -5.26 -22.88 19.10
C ARG A 196 -6.62 -22.19 19.08
N ASN A 197 -6.80 -21.18 19.93
CA ASN A 197 -8.03 -20.41 20.08
C ASN A 197 -8.50 -19.81 18.74
N HIS A 198 -7.58 -19.31 17.91
CA HIS A 198 -7.90 -18.82 16.57
C HIS A 198 -8.38 -19.94 15.63
N THR A 199 -7.60 -21.02 15.49
CA THR A 199 -7.95 -22.13 14.56
C THR A 199 -9.25 -22.82 14.96
N GLU A 200 -9.50 -23.01 16.26
CA GLU A 200 -10.76 -23.53 16.79
C GLU A 200 -11.94 -22.56 16.55
N SER A 201 -11.74 -21.25 16.78
CA SER A 201 -12.78 -20.23 16.53
C SER A 201 -13.19 -20.16 15.05
N VAL A 202 -12.24 -20.33 14.13
CA VAL A 202 -12.49 -20.39 12.69
C VAL A 202 -13.26 -21.66 12.32
N ARG A 203 -12.79 -22.83 12.79
CA ARG A 203 -13.47 -24.13 12.59
C ARG A 203 -14.91 -24.11 13.11
N ALA A 204 -15.13 -23.57 14.30
CA ALA A 204 -16.46 -23.49 14.92
C ALA A 204 -17.44 -22.59 14.15
N TYR A 205 -16.96 -21.57 13.44
CA TYR A 205 -17.75 -20.65 12.63
C TYR A 205 -18.07 -21.20 11.22
N PHE A 206 -17.13 -21.92 10.61
CA PHE A 206 -17.29 -22.48 9.26
C PHE A 206 -17.75 -23.95 9.22
N ARG A 207 -17.91 -24.62 10.37
CA ARG A 207 -18.45 -25.99 10.50
C ARG A 207 -19.64 -26.27 9.59
N ASP A 208 -20.60 -25.35 9.59
CA ASP A 208 -21.88 -25.48 8.89
C ASP A 208 -21.84 -24.79 7.49
N GLN A 209 -20.65 -24.39 7.03
CA GLN A 209 -20.39 -23.66 5.78
C GLN A 209 -19.25 -24.30 4.91
N PRO A 210 -19.16 -25.64 4.75
CA PRO A 210 -18.03 -26.29 4.07
C PRO A 210 -17.88 -25.92 2.58
N HIS A 211 -18.96 -25.48 1.93
CA HIS A 211 -18.97 -25.02 0.52
C HIS A 211 -18.14 -23.73 0.28
N ARG A 212 -17.67 -23.08 1.35
CA ARG A 212 -16.88 -21.84 1.31
C ARG A 212 -15.67 -21.84 2.26
N TYR A 213 -15.27 -23.01 2.76
CA TYR A 213 -14.19 -23.16 3.73
C TYR A 213 -13.26 -24.31 3.37
N ALA A 214 -11.95 -24.13 3.55
CA ALA A 214 -10.96 -25.19 3.45
C ALA A 214 -9.79 -24.96 4.43
N GLU A 215 -9.20 -26.07 4.89
CA GLU A 215 -7.92 -26.06 5.61
C GLU A 215 -6.79 -26.44 4.65
N LEU A 216 -5.66 -25.72 4.74
CA LEU A 216 -4.51 -25.86 3.84
C LEU A 216 -3.22 -25.94 4.66
N VAL A 217 -2.59 -27.11 4.69
CA VAL A 217 -1.32 -27.34 5.40
C VAL A 217 -0.15 -27.01 4.47
N ILE A 218 0.50 -25.86 4.66
CA ILE A 218 1.52 -25.38 3.71
C ILE A 218 2.72 -26.32 3.56
N ASP A 219 2.97 -27.17 4.56
CA ASP A 219 4.05 -28.17 4.53
C ASP A 219 3.78 -29.34 3.54
N ASP A 220 2.56 -29.51 3.04
CA ASP A 220 2.18 -30.58 2.10
C ASP A 220 2.60 -30.32 0.63
N GLY A 221 3.22 -29.17 0.34
CA GLY A 221 3.76 -28.84 -0.99
C GLY A 221 2.69 -28.77 -2.07
N ASP A 222 2.88 -29.48 -3.18
CA ASP A 222 2.06 -29.36 -4.40
C ASP A 222 0.60 -29.79 -4.23
N LYS A 223 0.28 -30.60 -3.20
CA LYS A 223 -1.10 -30.94 -2.83
C LYS A 223 -1.95 -29.69 -2.50
N ASN A 224 -1.30 -28.60 -2.10
CA ASN A 224 -1.99 -27.36 -1.79
C ASN A 224 -2.67 -26.72 -3.03
N TRP A 225 -2.28 -27.11 -4.26
CA TRP A 225 -3.07 -26.76 -5.45
C TRP A 225 -4.45 -27.43 -5.46
N GLU A 226 -4.57 -28.68 -5.00
CA GLU A 226 -5.86 -29.39 -4.93
C GLU A 226 -6.80 -28.73 -3.93
N VAL A 227 -6.27 -28.24 -2.81
CA VAL A 227 -7.03 -27.48 -1.81
C VAL A 227 -7.43 -26.12 -2.37
N LEU A 228 -6.48 -25.40 -2.96
CA LEU A 228 -6.70 -24.05 -3.46
C LEU A 228 -7.69 -24.03 -4.63
N CYS A 229 -7.60 -24.96 -5.58
CA CYS A 229 -8.53 -25.06 -6.72
C CYS A 229 -9.96 -25.51 -6.37
N ARG A 230 -10.25 -25.91 -5.11
CA ARG A 230 -11.63 -26.07 -4.63
C ARG A 230 -12.25 -24.75 -4.12
N MET A 231 -11.42 -23.76 -3.81
CA MET A 231 -11.84 -22.44 -3.31
C MET A 231 -11.61 -21.33 -4.34
N ALA A 232 -10.63 -21.48 -5.22
CA ALA A 232 -10.30 -20.61 -6.32
C ALA A 232 -10.75 -21.21 -7.66
N GLU A 233 -11.25 -20.37 -8.55
CA GLU A 233 -11.69 -20.74 -9.90
C GLU A 233 -10.48 -21.13 -10.79
N CYS A 234 -10.16 -22.43 -10.80
CA CYS A 234 -9.15 -23.04 -11.69
C CYS A 234 -9.78 -23.53 -13.00
N ASP A 235 -9.05 -23.41 -14.12
CA ASP A 235 -9.59 -23.59 -15.47
C ASP A 235 -9.95 -25.06 -15.81
N GLY A 236 -11.22 -25.41 -15.59
CA GLY A 236 -11.79 -26.73 -15.86
C GLY A 236 -11.43 -27.77 -14.80
N ASP A 237 -11.50 -27.38 -13.51
CA ASP A 237 -11.31 -28.23 -12.31
C ASP A 237 -9.96 -28.96 -12.20
N ARG A 238 -8.99 -28.62 -13.06
CA ARG A 238 -7.63 -29.18 -13.04
C ARG A 238 -6.71 -28.37 -12.12
N VAL A 239 -5.74 -29.07 -11.52
CA VAL A 239 -4.65 -28.43 -10.78
C VAL A 239 -3.50 -28.04 -11.73
N PRO A 240 -2.80 -26.91 -11.46
CA PRO A 240 -1.57 -26.56 -12.18
C PRO A 240 -0.50 -27.67 -12.11
N SER A 241 0.33 -27.77 -13.15
CA SER A 241 1.48 -28.69 -13.19
C SER A 241 2.79 -28.06 -12.71
N ILE A 242 2.78 -26.78 -12.34
CA ILE A 242 3.90 -26.08 -11.69
C ILE A 242 3.96 -26.37 -10.17
N PRO A 243 5.14 -26.33 -9.53
CA PRO A 243 5.25 -26.47 -8.07
C PRO A 243 4.47 -25.39 -7.31
N PHE A 244 3.98 -25.70 -6.12
CA PHE A 244 3.30 -24.70 -5.28
C PHE A 244 4.31 -23.64 -4.78
N PRO A 245 3.99 -22.33 -4.84
CA PRO A 245 4.92 -21.27 -4.47
C PRO A 245 5.52 -21.41 -3.07
N LYS A 246 6.82 -21.12 -2.94
CA LYS A 246 7.58 -21.27 -1.68
C LYS A 246 8.28 -19.96 -1.29
N SER A 247 7.48 -18.98 -0.90
CA SER A 247 7.89 -17.59 -0.67
C SER A 247 8.17 -17.29 0.80
N ASN A 248 8.81 -16.14 1.08
CA ASN A 248 9.09 -15.65 2.45
C ASN A 248 9.78 -16.69 3.35
N THR A 249 10.67 -17.49 2.75
CA THR A 249 11.51 -18.48 3.43
C THR A 249 12.58 -17.80 4.28
N ALA A 250 13.20 -18.52 5.22
CA ALA A 250 14.30 -17.96 6.01
C ALA A 250 15.49 -17.49 5.14
N ALA A 251 15.80 -18.22 4.08
CA ALA A 251 16.90 -17.94 3.14
C ALA A 251 16.70 -16.64 2.34
N HIS A 252 15.46 -16.26 2.01
CA HIS A 252 15.15 -15.00 1.30
C HIS A 252 15.68 -13.74 2.02
N TRP A 253 15.97 -13.84 3.32
CA TRP A 253 16.42 -12.74 4.16
C TRP A 253 17.93 -12.77 4.46
N GLN A 254 18.69 -13.69 3.87
CA GLN A 254 20.16 -13.70 3.94
C GLN A 254 20.77 -12.82 2.85
N GLN A 255 20.61 -11.50 2.99
CA GLN A 255 21.32 -10.50 2.18
C GLN A 255 22.61 -10.05 2.87
N GLY A 256 23.57 -9.53 2.08
CA GLY A 256 24.87 -9.08 2.59
C GLY A 256 24.74 -8.00 3.68
N THR A 257 25.65 -8.00 4.65
CA THR A 257 25.56 -7.23 5.91
C THR A 257 25.25 -5.75 5.73
N VAL A 258 25.82 -5.07 4.73
CA VAL A 258 25.54 -3.63 4.48
C VAL A 258 24.09 -3.39 4.06
N VAL A 259 23.56 -4.21 3.14
CA VAL A 259 22.17 -4.10 2.67
C VAL A 259 21.20 -4.51 3.77
N SER A 260 21.54 -5.56 4.53
CA SER A 260 20.78 -5.98 5.72
C SER A 260 20.69 -4.86 6.75
N ASN A 261 21.80 -4.20 7.10
CA ASN A 261 21.83 -3.10 8.06
C ASN A 261 21.01 -1.88 7.60
N LEU A 262 21.08 -1.53 6.31
CA LEU A 262 20.24 -0.45 5.73
C LEU A 262 18.74 -0.81 5.75
N HIS A 263 18.39 -2.06 5.44
CA HIS A 263 17.01 -2.54 5.53
C HIS A 263 16.51 -2.56 6.98
N VAL A 264 17.33 -2.97 7.95
CA VAL A 264 16.98 -2.93 9.38
C VAL A 264 16.76 -1.50 9.86
N LEU A 265 17.63 -0.55 9.48
CA LEU A 265 17.47 0.87 9.80
C LEU A 265 16.18 1.44 9.21
N TRP A 266 15.87 1.11 7.95
CA TRP A 266 14.64 1.54 7.28
C TRP A 266 13.39 0.93 7.92
N SER A 267 13.37 -0.39 8.16
CA SER A 267 12.25 -1.07 8.82
C SER A 267 12.01 -0.55 10.25
N TRP A 268 13.09 -0.24 10.99
CA TRP A 268 12.99 0.41 12.30
C TRP A 268 12.39 1.82 12.19
N PHE A 269 12.87 2.64 11.24
CA PHE A 269 12.36 4.00 11.04
C PHE A 269 10.88 3.99 10.65
N VAL A 270 10.49 3.16 9.68
CA VAL A 270 9.09 2.97 9.28
C VAL A 270 8.24 2.52 10.47
N THR A 271 8.69 1.54 11.26
CA THR A 271 7.99 1.08 12.46
C THR A 271 7.78 2.21 13.46
N ARG A 272 8.83 3.00 13.78
CA ARG A 272 8.74 4.07 14.78
C ARG A 272 7.92 5.27 14.32
N VAL A 273 7.95 5.61 13.03
CA VAL A 273 7.07 6.65 12.47
C VAL A 273 5.61 6.19 12.43
N GLU A 274 5.37 4.92 12.07
CA GLU A 274 4.05 4.30 12.10
C GLU A 274 3.46 4.26 13.51
N GLU A 275 4.19 3.74 14.50
CA GLU A 275 3.74 3.65 15.89
C GLU A 275 3.37 5.03 16.44
N ARG A 276 4.25 6.03 16.26
CA ARG A 276 4.00 7.43 16.67
C ARG A 276 2.79 8.06 15.95
N SER A 277 2.57 7.73 14.68
CA SER A 277 1.43 8.23 13.91
C SER A 277 0.12 7.61 14.39
N ALA A 278 0.11 6.30 14.67
CA ALA A 278 -1.04 5.61 15.24
C ALA A 278 -1.38 6.13 16.65
N GLU A 279 -0.39 6.40 17.50
CA GLU A 279 -0.62 7.03 18.80
C GLU A 279 -1.22 8.44 18.66
N SER A 280 -0.71 9.28 17.76
CA SER A 280 -1.33 10.60 17.49
C SER A 280 -2.77 10.47 16.99
N TYR A 281 -3.05 9.48 16.13
CA TYR A 281 -4.36 9.30 15.52
C TYR A 281 -5.41 8.81 16.52
N TYR A 282 -5.09 7.80 17.34
CA TYR A 282 -6.06 7.10 18.18
C TYR A 282 -6.00 7.45 19.68
N ARG A 283 -4.88 7.97 20.19
CA ARG A 283 -4.69 8.29 21.63
C ARG A 283 -4.77 9.78 21.94
N GLY A 284 -5.53 10.55 21.14
CA GLY A 284 -5.82 11.96 21.43
C GLY A 284 -4.71 12.94 21.02
N GLY A 285 -3.98 12.67 19.94
CA GLY A 285 -3.00 13.58 19.37
C GLY A 285 -3.59 14.82 18.70
N TRP A 286 -2.73 15.62 18.08
CA TRP A 286 -3.08 16.96 17.61
C TRP A 286 -3.96 16.88 16.35
N ALA A 287 -5.20 17.35 16.43
CA ALA A 287 -6.17 17.27 15.33
C ALA A 287 -5.69 17.90 14.01
N ALA A 288 -4.80 18.90 14.06
CA ALA A 288 -4.15 19.47 12.87
C ALA A 288 -3.13 18.50 12.23
N VAL A 289 -2.34 17.78 13.05
CA VAL A 289 -1.40 16.74 12.58
C VAL A 289 -2.18 15.56 12.00
N ASN A 290 -3.24 15.11 12.67
CA ASN A 290 -4.06 13.99 12.19
C ASN A 290 -4.68 14.30 10.82
N LYS A 291 -5.18 15.52 10.59
CA LYS A 291 -5.65 15.98 9.26
C LYS A 291 -4.56 15.98 8.18
N VAL A 292 -3.31 16.31 8.52
CA VAL A 292 -2.18 16.21 7.57
C VAL A 292 -1.86 14.75 7.27
N LEU A 293 -1.87 13.88 8.29
CA LEU A 293 -1.71 12.43 8.13
C LEU A 293 -2.83 11.82 7.28
N ASP A 294 -4.09 12.23 7.43
CA ASP A 294 -5.21 11.81 6.57
C ASP A 294 -4.97 12.15 5.09
N VAL A 295 -4.45 13.36 4.79
CA VAL A 295 -4.14 13.79 3.42
C VAL A 295 -2.95 13.02 2.85
N CYS A 296 -1.86 12.89 3.62
CA CYS A 296 -0.70 12.08 3.23
C CYS A 296 -1.09 10.62 2.98
N TRP A 297 -1.91 10.04 3.85
CA TRP A 297 -2.40 8.67 3.71
C TRP A 297 -3.33 8.50 2.51
N SER A 298 -4.23 9.45 2.25
CA SER A 298 -5.09 9.46 1.06
C SER A 298 -4.26 9.49 -0.23
N LEU A 299 -3.18 10.28 -0.27
CA LEU A 299 -2.25 10.34 -1.41
C LEU A 299 -1.47 9.03 -1.59
N VAL A 300 -0.93 8.46 -0.50
CA VAL A 300 -0.22 7.16 -0.54
C VAL A 300 -1.16 6.04 -1.00
N SER A 301 -2.38 5.97 -0.46
CA SER A 301 -3.37 4.95 -0.83
C SER A 301 -3.79 5.07 -2.30
N LEU A 302 -4.00 6.30 -2.80
CA LEU A 302 -4.29 6.59 -4.20
C LEU A 302 -3.17 6.12 -5.14
N ILE A 303 -1.92 6.48 -4.84
CA ILE A 303 -0.76 6.10 -5.65
C ILE A 303 -0.56 4.58 -5.60
N GLU A 304 -0.69 3.94 -4.43
CA GLU A 304 -0.52 2.49 -4.30
C GLU A 304 -1.61 1.71 -5.04
N GLN A 305 -2.87 2.19 -5.03
CA GLN A 305 -3.96 1.62 -5.82
C GLN A 305 -3.68 1.73 -7.32
N ALA A 306 -3.26 2.91 -7.81
CA ALA A 306 -2.90 3.11 -9.21
C ALA A 306 -1.75 2.20 -9.66
N CYS A 307 -0.66 2.13 -8.87
CA CYS A 307 0.48 1.26 -9.15
C CYS A 307 0.10 -0.22 -9.10
N SER A 308 -0.77 -0.65 -8.17
CA SER A 308 -1.19 -2.05 -8.05
C SER A 308 -2.13 -2.46 -9.19
N GLU A 309 -2.96 -1.54 -9.69
CA GLU A 309 -3.80 -1.75 -10.87
C GLU A 309 -2.97 -1.84 -12.17
N LEU A 310 -1.98 -0.96 -12.34
CA LEU A 310 -1.04 -1.05 -13.46
C LEU A 310 -0.21 -2.33 -13.42
N TYR A 311 0.29 -2.72 -12.25
CA TYR A 311 1.04 -3.96 -12.08
C TYR A 311 0.19 -5.20 -12.39
N TYR A 312 -1.06 -5.25 -11.91
CA TYR A 312 -1.99 -6.33 -12.21
C TYR A 312 -2.30 -6.43 -13.71
N LYS A 313 -2.59 -5.31 -14.37
CA LYS A 313 -2.81 -5.26 -15.83
C LYS A 313 -1.58 -5.67 -16.64
N ALA A 314 -0.39 -5.24 -16.23
CA ALA A 314 0.86 -5.65 -16.85
C ALA A 314 1.08 -7.16 -16.69
N MET A 315 0.90 -7.69 -15.47
CA MET A 315 1.03 -9.13 -15.19
C MET A 315 0.06 -9.96 -16.05
N LEU A 316 -1.22 -9.59 -16.13
CA LEU A 316 -2.20 -10.27 -17.00
C LEU A 316 -1.83 -10.21 -18.48
N ALA A 317 -1.19 -9.12 -18.94
CA ALA A 317 -0.79 -8.94 -20.34
C ALA A 317 0.50 -9.72 -20.70
N THR A 318 1.35 -10.07 -19.72
CA THR A 318 2.61 -10.79 -19.95
C THR A 318 2.63 -12.23 -19.41
N ALA A 319 1.65 -12.65 -18.62
CA ALA A 319 1.61 -13.97 -18.03
C ALA A 319 1.23 -15.05 -19.04
N GLU A 320 2.15 -15.98 -19.29
CA GLU A 320 1.88 -17.22 -20.00
C GLU A 320 0.70 -17.98 -19.35
N PRO A 321 -0.14 -18.70 -20.12
CA PRO A 321 -1.18 -19.55 -19.54
C PRO A 321 -0.59 -20.60 -18.61
N LEU A 322 -1.19 -20.79 -17.43
CA LEU A 322 -0.80 -21.88 -16.55
C LEU A 322 -0.95 -23.22 -17.28
N THR A 323 0.08 -24.05 -17.19
CA THR A 323 -0.01 -25.45 -17.55
C THR A 323 -0.74 -26.22 -16.44
N PHE A 324 -1.66 -27.09 -16.85
CA PHE A 324 -2.49 -27.90 -15.98
C PHE A 324 -2.18 -29.38 -16.21
N LYS A 325 -2.29 -30.21 -15.16
CA LYS A 325 -2.13 -31.66 -15.29
C LYS A 325 -3.25 -32.23 -16.19
N SER A 326 -2.94 -33.28 -16.95
CA SER A 326 -3.98 -34.09 -17.60
C SER A 326 -4.84 -34.78 -16.54
N MET A 327 -6.07 -35.11 -16.93
CA MET A 327 -6.88 -36.10 -16.22
C MET A 327 -6.27 -37.50 -16.37
#